data_AF-A0A7T8HHU7-F1
#
_entry.id   AF-A0A7T8HHU7-F1
#
_cell.length_a   1.000
_cell.length_b   1.000
_cell.length_c   1.000
_cell.angle_alpha   90.00
_cell.angle_beta   90.00
_cell.angle_gamma   90.00
#
_symmetry.space_group_name_H-M   'P 1'
#
loop_
_entity.id
_entity.type
_entity.pdbx_description
1 polymer ?
#
loop_
_entity_poly.entity_id
_entity_poly.type
_entity_poly.pdbx_seq_one_letter_code
_entity_poly.pdbx_strand_id
1 'polypeptide(L)'
;MDMFYQDEVLTFNEDELASRQAAQTYDEVVKDLIMDEKQYLRDLHMITKVFRELFHKHKIGTQSEFDKIFSNITDITELTMTLIGSLEDTLEMTEEGNMSAVGSCFEELAEAEEFVVYDKYSSD
;
A
#
# COMPACT_ATOMS: atom_id res chain seq x y z
N MET A 1 16.52 -9.22 -38.24
CA MET A 1 17.26 -10.09 -37.31
C MET A 1 16.71 -9.74 -35.94
N ASP A 2 15.70 -10.49 -35.52
CA ASP A 2 15.12 -10.41 -34.18
C ASP A 2 16.20 -10.70 -33.15
N MET A 3 16.44 -9.77 -32.24
CA MET A 3 17.15 -10.08 -31.00
C MET A 3 16.25 -9.73 -29.82
N PHE A 4 15.43 -10.74 -29.50
CA PHE A 4 15.07 -11.20 -28.17
C PHE A 4 14.60 -10.16 -27.16
N TYR A 5 13.29 -10.19 -26.93
CA TYR A 5 12.64 -9.86 -25.66
C TYR A 5 13.40 -10.53 -24.52
N GLN A 6 14.10 -9.74 -23.72
CA GLN A 6 14.64 -10.20 -22.46
C GLN A 6 13.50 -10.04 -21.46
N ASP A 7 12.86 -11.17 -21.12
CA ASP A 7 11.99 -11.29 -19.97
C ASP A 7 12.63 -10.52 -18.81
N GLU A 8 11.96 -9.47 -18.33
CA GLU A 8 12.26 -8.83 -17.06
C GLU A 8 11.97 -9.86 -15.95
N VAL A 9 12.90 -10.79 -15.78
CA VAL A 9 12.99 -11.60 -14.57
C VAL A 9 13.20 -10.58 -13.46
N LEU A 10 12.21 -10.45 -12.57
CA LEU A 10 12.31 -9.73 -11.31
C LEU A 10 13.40 -10.38 -10.47
N THR A 11 14.66 -10.08 -10.78
CA THR A 11 15.80 -10.39 -9.94
C THR A 11 15.71 -9.45 -8.75
N PHE A 12 15.06 -9.92 -7.68
CA PHE A 12 15.22 -9.34 -6.36
C PHE A 12 16.69 -9.49 -5.97
N ASN A 13 17.49 -8.47 -6.25
CA ASN A 13 18.90 -8.42 -5.87
C ASN A 13 18.95 -8.31 -4.33
N GLU A 14 19.17 -9.42 -3.65
CA GLU A 14 19.42 -9.45 -2.20
C GLU A 14 20.61 -8.55 -1.80
N ASP A 15 21.56 -8.33 -2.72
CA ASP A 15 22.68 -7.39 -2.55
C ASP A 15 22.27 -5.90 -2.55
N GLU A 16 21.18 -5.51 -3.25
CA GLU A 16 20.65 -4.14 -3.17
C GLU A 16 19.92 -3.88 -1.85
N LEU A 17 19.29 -4.92 -1.28
CA LEU A 17 18.67 -4.87 0.05
C LEU A 17 19.72 -4.74 1.16
N ALA A 18 20.85 -5.44 1.04
CA ALA A 18 21.96 -5.35 1.99
C ALA A 18 22.73 -4.02 1.87
N SER A 19 22.86 -3.45 0.68
CA SER A 19 23.48 -2.13 0.48
C SER A 19 22.62 -0.96 0.97
N ARG A 20 21.29 -1.13 1.05
CA ARG A 20 20.37 -0.15 1.67
C ARG A 20 20.45 -0.12 3.20
N GLN A 21 21.11 -1.10 3.82
CA GLN A 21 21.36 -1.14 5.28
C GLN A 21 22.53 -0.22 5.73
N ALA A 22 22.98 0.72 4.90
CA ALA A 22 23.58 1.92 5.45
C ALA A 22 22.48 2.59 6.31
N ALA A 23 22.68 2.65 7.63
CA ALA A 23 21.64 2.99 8.60
C ALA A 23 20.80 4.20 8.17
N GLN A 24 19.65 3.92 7.56
CA GLN A 24 18.70 4.96 7.16
C GLN A 24 18.24 5.68 8.43
N THR A 25 18.20 7.00 8.35
CA THR A 25 17.67 7.80 9.44
C THR A 25 16.16 7.54 9.57
N TYR A 26 15.61 7.74 10.76
CA TYR A 26 14.18 7.57 11.00
C TYR A 26 13.34 8.37 9.98
N ASP A 27 13.74 9.62 9.70
CA ASP A 27 13.04 10.49 8.74
C ASP A 27 13.10 9.98 7.29
N GLU A 28 14.19 9.31 6.89
CA GLU A 28 14.28 8.67 5.58
C GLU A 28 13.32 7.48 5.49
N VAL A 29 13.27 6.64 6.53
CA VAL A 29 12.33 5.51 6.60
C VAL A 29 10.88 5.98 6.55
N VAL A 30 10.54 7.06 7.24
CA VAL A 30 9.18 7.62 7.21
C VAL A 30 8.81 8.16 5.83
N LYS A 31 9.75 8.82 5.14
CA LYS A 31 9.52 9.31 3.77
C LYS A 31 9.34 8.17 2.79
N ASP A 32 10.19 7.15 2.87
CA ASP A 32 10.11 5.95 2.05
C ASP A 32 8.76 5.23 2.30
N LEU A 33 8.35 5.10 3.56
CA LEU A 33 7.05 4.53 3.93
C LEU A 33 5.87 5.27 3.30
N ILE A 34 5.83 6.60 3.37
CA ILE A 34 4.76 7.40 2.74
C ILE A 34 4.77 7.20 1.21
N MET A 35 5.94 7.07 0.59
CA MET A 35 6.05 6.81 -0.85
C MET A 35 5.51 5.43 -1.22
N ASP A 36 5.86 4.40 -0.44
CA ASP A 36 5.42 3.03 -0.63
C ASP A 36 3.91 2.90 -0.41
N GLU A 37 3.36 3.51 0.64
CA GLU A 37 1.92 3.53 0.90
C GLU A 37 1.15 4.23 -0.24
N LYS A 38 1.68 5.34 -0.78
CA LYS A 38 1.09 5.99 -1.96
C LYS A 38 1.12 5.12 -3.21
N GLN A 39 2.17 4.30 -3.39
CA GLN A 39 2.23 3.34 -4.49
C GLN A 39 1.21 2.22 -4.26
N TYR A 40 1.15 1.67 -3.05
CA TYR A 40 0.17 0.67 -2.66
C TYR A 40 -1.28 1.17 -2.88
N LEU A 41 -1.60 2.41 -2.51
CA LEU A 41 -2.90 3.02 -2.75
C LEU A 41 -3.23 3.14 -4.25
N ARG A 42 -2.25 3.45 -5.10
CA ARG A 42 -2.45 3.46 -6.56
C ARG A 42 -2.81 2.08 -7.09
N ASP A 43 -2.14 1.06 -6.58
CA ASP A 43 -2.38 -0.33 -6.99
C ASP A 43 -3.75 -0.81 -6.51
N LEU A 44 -4.15 -0.49 -5.28
CA LEU A 44 -5.50 -0.71 -4.76
C LEU A 44 -6.56 -0.01 -5.63
N HIS A 45 -6.31 1.23 -6.04
CA HIS A 45 -7.20 1.93 -6.97
C HIS A 45 -7.28 1.27 -8.35
N MET A 46 -6.18 0.72 -8.87
CA MET A 46 -6.21 -0.04 -10.10
C MET A 46 -7.12 -1.26 -9.95
N ILE A 47 -6.98 -2.02 -8.85
CA ILE A 47 -7.81 -3.20 -8.57
C ILE A 47 -9.29 -2.80 -8.45
N THR A 48 -9.59 -1.79 -7.64
CA THR A 48 -10.97 -1.41 -7.31
C THR A 48 -11.67 -0.65 -8.45
N LYS A 49 -10.97 0.22 -9.19
CA LYS A 49 -11.57 1.06 -10.24
C LYS A 49 -11.39 0.50 -11.65
N VAL A 50 -10.25 -0.12 -11.96
CA VAL A 50 -9.99 -0.63 -13.32
C VAL A 50 -10.48 -2.06 -13.45
N PHE A 51 -10.00 -2.98 -12.62
CA PHE A 51 -10.37 -4.39 -12.74
C PHE A 51 -11.86 -4.61 -12.50
N ARG A 52 -12.41 -4.06 -11.40
CA ARG A 52 -13.84 -4.22 -11.06
C ARG A 52 -14.79 -3.73 -12.18
N GLU A 53 -14.45 -2.62 -12.83
CA GLU A 53 -15.22 -2.07 -13.95
C GLU A 53 -15.08 -2.93 -15.22
N LEU A 54 -13.88 -3.43 -15.51
CA LEU A 54 -13.63 -4.33 -16.65
C LEU A 54 -14.41 -5.64 -16.51
N PHE A 55 -14.42 -6.22 -15.31
CA PHE A 55 -15.19 -7.43 -14.98
C PHE A 55 -16.70 -7.23 -15.21
N HIS A 56 -17.24 -6.10 -14.76
CA HIS A 56 -18.62 -5.70 -15.02
C HIS A 56 -18.91 -5.51 -16.52
N LYS A 57 -18.03 -4.78 -17.22
CA LYS A 57 -18.19 -4.44 -18.63
C LYS A 57 -18.15 -5.67 -19.54
N HIS A 58 -17.34 -6.66 -19.21
CA HIS A 58 -17.21 -7.90 -19.98
C HIS A 58 -18.08 -9.06 -19.46
N LYS A 59 -18.85 -8.85 -18.37
CA LYS A 59 -19.70 -9.87 -17.74
C LYS A 59 -18.94 -11.17 -17.43
N ILE A 60 -17.68 -11.05 -16.98
CA ILE A 60 -16.79 -12.18 -16.73
C ILE A 60 -17.07 -12.74 -15.33
N GLY A 61 -18.25 -13.34 -15.13
CA GLY A 61 -18.65 -13.92 -13.85
C GLY A 61 -19.84 -13.23 -13.19
N THR A 62 -20.24 -13.74 -12.04
CA THR A 62 -21.36 -13.26 -11.23
C THR A 62 -20.88 -12.28 -10.15
N GLN A 63 -21.77 -11.38 -9.71
CA GLN A 63 -21.45 -10.42 -8.65
C GLN A 63 -20.91 -11.11 -7.38
N SER A 64 -21.46 -12.28 -7.03
CA SER A 64 -21.03 -13.05 -5.87
C SER A 64 -19.61 -13.61 -5.98
N GLU A 65 -19.09 -13.84 -7.19
CA GLU A 65 -17.69 -14.29 -7.38
C GLU A 65 -16.73 -13.10 -7.23
N PHE A 66 -17.12 -11.93 -7.72
CA PHE A 66 -16.34 -10.71 -7.51
C PHE A 66 -16.31 -10.29 -6.06
N ASP A 67 -17.42 -10.40 -5.34
CA ASP A 67 -17.46 -10.08 -3.92
C ASP A 67 -16.58 -11.04 -3.10
N LYS A 68 -16.31 -12.26 -3.58
CA LYS A 68 -15.32 -13.17 -2.98
C LYS A 68 -13.88 -12.81 -3.36
N ILE A 69 -13.63 -12.48 -4.63
CA ILE A 69 -12.29 -12.15 -5.11
C ILE A 69 -11.78 -10.82 -4.51
N PHE A 70 -12.65 -9.81 -4.44
CA PHE A 70 -12.29 -8.48 -3.96
C PHE A 70 -12.60 -8.30 -2.47
N SER A 71 -13.36 -9.21 -1.84
CA SER A 71 -13.77 -9.17 -0.43
C SER A 71 -13.99 -7.73 0.08
N ASN A 72 -13.20 -7.30 1.05
CA ASN A 72 -13.22 -5.99 1.68
C ASN A 72 -12.06 -5.09 1.26
N ILE A 73 -11.59 -5.20 0.01
CA ILE A 73 -10.50 -4.36 -0.52
C ILE A 73 -10.82 -2.86 -0.52
N THR A 74 -12.11 -2.50 -0.57
CA THR A 74 -12.55 -1.11 -0.44
C THR A 74 -12.21 -0.56 0.95
N ASP A 75 -12.46 -1.34 2.00
CA ASP A 75 -12.18 -0.98 3.39
C ASP A 75 -10.66 -0.81 3.61
N ILE A 76 -9.85 -1.71 3.02
CA ILE A 76 -8.39 -1.58 3.00
C ILE A 76 -7.94 -0.30 2.29
N THR A 77 -8.59 0.06 1.18
CA THR A 77 -8.28 1.30 0.44
C THR A 77 -8.59 2.53 1.30
N GLU A 78 -9.71 2.53 2.03
CA GLU A 78 -10.10 3.62 2.93
C GLU A 78 -9.15 3.74 4.14
N LEU A 79 -8.75 2.62 4.72
CA LEU A 79 -7.73 2.58 5.77
C LEU A 79 -6.41 3.16 5.28
N THR A 80 -5.94 2.73 4.11
CA THR A 80 -4.68 3.19 3.52
C THR A 80 -4.71 4.69 3.24
N MET A 81 -5.84 5.23 2.77
CA MET A 81 -6.02 6.69 2.61
C MET A 81 -5.93 7.42 3.94
N THR A 82 -6.58 6.90 4.97
CA THR A 82 -6.57 7.50 6.32
C THR A 82 -5.17 7.48 6.92
N LEU A 83 -4.45 6.37 6.79
CA LEU A 83 -3.07 6.23 7.24
C LEU A 83 -2.16 7.26 6.55
N ILE A 84 -2.15 7.31 5.21
CA ILE A 84 -1.33 8.26 4.45
C ILE A 84 -1.65 9.69 4.87
N GLY A 85 -2.94 10.05 4.98
CA GLY A 85 -3.34 11.39 5.41
C GLY A 85 -2.81 11.74 6.80
N SER A 86 -2.94 10.83 7.77
CA SER A 86 -2.43 11.05 9.14
C SER A 86 -0.91 11.20 9.19
N LEU A 87 -0.18 10.46 8.35
CA LEU A 87 1.28 10.52 8.26
C LEU A 87 1.74 11.84 7.62
N GLU A 88 1.07 12.27 6.55
CA GLU A 88 1.34 13.56 5.89
C GLU A 88 1.05 14.73 6.81
N ASP A 89 -0.11 14.74 7.49
CA ASP A 89 -0.49 15.79 8.44
C ASP A 89 0.53 15.88 9.59
N THR A 90 0.95 14.74 10.14
CA THR A 90 1.97 14.70 11.21
C THR A 90 3.32 15.21 10.72
N LEU A 91 3.70 14.90 9.48
CA LEU A 91 4.95 15.34 8.89
C LEU A 91 4.94 16.84 8.56
N GLU A 92 3.81 17.39 8.11
CA GLU A 92 3.62 18.84 7.89
C GLU A 92 3.63 19.65 9.19
N MET A 93 3.10 19.07 10.28
CA MET A 93 3.06 19.71 11.61
C MET A 93 4.38 19.57 12.38
N THR A 94 5.31 18.74 11.92
CA THR A 94 6.63 18.59 12.54
C THR A 94 7.51 19.80 12.22
N GLU A 95 7.98 20.53 13.24
CA GLU A 95 8.91 21.65 13.05
C GLU A 95 10.23 21.20 12.41
N GLU A 96 10.80 22.02 11.51
CA GLU A 96 12.09 21.76 10.86
C GLU A 96 13.19 21.48 11.91
N GLY A 97 13.61 20.22 12.03
CA GLY A 97 14.68 19.78 12.94
C GLY A 97 14.21 18.89 14.11
N ASN A 98 12.90 18.68 14.28
CA ASN A 98 12.36 17.70 15.21
C ASN A 98 12.06 16.36 14.52
N MET A 99 12.18 15.27 15.27
CA MET A 99 11.86 13.93 14.77
C MET A 99 10.35 13.78 14.61
N SER A 100 9.89 13.38 13.43
CA SER A 100 8.45 13.21 13.15
C SER A 100 7.87 12.10 14.02
N ALA A 101 6.87 12.41 14.84
CA ALA A 101 6.28 11.44 15.77
C ALA A 101 5.20 10.57 15.12
N VAL A 102 5.49 9.94 13.97
CA VAL A 102 4.48 9.16 13.20
C VAL A 102 4.01 7.90 13.92
N GLY A 103 4.68 7.49 15.01
CA GLY A 103 4.27 6.35 15.83
C GLY A 103 2.88 6.51 16.43
N SER A 104 2.45 7.73 16.77
CA SER A 104 1.10 7.97 17.30
C SER A 104 0.02 7.68 16.27
N CYS A 105 0.28 7.92 14.98
CA CYS A 105 -0.66 7.58 13.91
C CYS A 105 -0.96 6.08 13.87
N PHE A 106 0.08 5.25 14.02
CA PHE A 106 -0.09 3.79 14.06
C PHE A 106 -0.76 3.32 15.35
N GLU A 107 -0.42 3.93 16.48
CA GLU A 107 -1.03 3.61 17.78
C GLU A 107 -2.55 3.87 17.76
N GLU A 108 -2.98 5.04 17.28
CA GLU A 108 -4.40 5.41 17.19
C GLU A 108 -5.19 4.47 16.28
N LEU A 109 -4.65 4.15 15.10
CA LEU A 109 -5.29 3.22 14.16
C LEU A 109 -5.35 1.79 14.69
N ALA A 110 -4.32 1.36 15.43
CA ALA A 110 -4.30 0.04 16.05
C ALA A 110 -5.27 -0.05 17.23
N GLU A 111 -5.36 1.00 18.06
CA GLU A 111 -6.30 1.07 19.18
C GLU A 111 -7.76 1.04 18.71
N ALA A 112 -8.05 1.65 17.56
CA ALA A 112 -9.36 1.61 16.92
C ALA A 112 -9.67 0.30 16.17
N GLU A 113 -8.77 -0.70 16.22
CA GLU A 113 -8.90 -1.99 15.51
C GLU A 113 -9.07 -1.84 13.97
N GLU A 114 -8.59 -0.73 13.40
CA GLU A 114 -8.80 -0.44 11.98
C GLU A 114 -8.09 -1.45 11.05
N PHE A 115 -6.99 -2.06 11.51
CA PHE A 115 -6.23 -3.06 10.74
C PHE A 115 -6.90 -4.44 10.63
N VAL A 116 -7.99 -4.72 11.37
CA VAL A 116 -8.72 -6.00 11.32
C VAL A 116 -9.26 -6.31 9.91
N VAL A 117 -9.40 -5.28 9.07
CA VAL A 117 -9.76 -5.44 7.66
C VAL A 117 -8.79 -6.35 6.89
N TYR A 118 -7.51 -6.39 7.25
CA TYR A 118 -6.53 -7.27 6.60
C TYR A 118 -6.71 -8.75 6.99
N ASP A 119 -7.14 -9.04 8.22
CA ASP A 119 -7.43 -10.40 8.65
C ASP A 119 -8.60 -10.99 7.86
N LYS A 120 -9.64 -10.16 7.63
CA LYS A 120 -10.78 -10.55 6.81
C LYS A 120 -10.37 -10.79 5.36
N TYR A 121 -9.59 -9.87 4.78
CA TYR A 121 -9.16 -9.99 3.38
C TYR A 121 -8.29 -11.22 3.12
N SER A 122 -7.48 -11.63 4.10
CA SER A 122 -6.63 -12.81 3.99
C SER A 122 -7.36 -14.15 4.22
N SER A 123 -8.54 -14.12 4.85
CA SER A 123 -9.30 -15.31 5.25
C SER A 123 -10.48 -15.65 4.34
N ASP A 124 -11.08 -14.66 3.67
CA ASP A 124 -12.21 -14.81 2.75
C ASP A 124 -11.81 -15.41 1.38
#